data_AF-A0A920CA25-F1
#
_entry.id   AF-A0A920CA25-F1
#
_cell.length_a   1.000
_cell.length_b   1.000
_cell.length_c   1.000
_cell.angle_alpha   90.00
_cell.angle_beta   90.00
_cell.angle_gamma   90.00
#
_symmetry.space_group_name_H-M   'P 1'
#
loop_
_entity.id
_entity.type
_entity.pdbx_description
1 polymer ?
#
loop_
_entity_poly.entity_id
_entity_poly.type
_entity_poly.pdbx_seq_one_letter_code
_entity_poly.pdbx_strand_id
1 'polypeptide(L)' 'MKIEKVFEYDLSNELEASIQELLIDSFPDIYPKDRIYFKQLPHFRFLAFNEENQLIGHVD' A
#
# COMPACT_ATOMS: atom_id res chain seq x y z
N MET A 1 17.31 0.03 -0.69
CA MET A 1 15.99 -0.54 -0.35
C MET A 1 15.70 -0.35 1.13
N LYS A 2 14.50 0.10 1.48
CA LYS A 2 14.03 0.31 2.86
C LYS A 2 12.71 -0.43 3.07
N ILE A 3 12.50 -1.04 4.23
CA ILE A 3 11.22 -1.64 4.60
C ILE A 3 10.71 -0.92 5.85
N GLU A 4 9.47 -0.49 5.82
CA GLU A 4 8.81 0.21 6.91
C GLU A 4 7.58 -0.57 7.37
N LYS A 5 7.34 -0.57 8.68
CA LYS A 5 6.08 -1.01 9.27
C LYS A 5 5.25 0.23 9.54
N VAL A 6 4.10 0.34 8.89
CA VAL A 6 3.19 1.50 9.01
C VAL A 6 1.86 1.04 9.57
N PHE A 7 1.36 1.68 10.62
CA PHE A 7 0.03 1.38 11.14
C PHE A 7 -1.05 1.99 10.26
N GLU A 8 -2.22 1.35 10.18
CA GLU A 8 -3.30 1.82 9.30
C GLU A 8 -3.72 3.27 9.61
N TYR A 9 -3.74 3.67 10.87
CA TYR A 9 -4.08 5.04 11.28
C TYR A 9 -2.99 6.08 10.97
N ASP A 10 -1.79 5.65 10.58
CA ASP A 10 -0.69 6.52 10.17
C ASP A 10 -0.59 6.66 8.64
N LEU A 11 -1.43 5.95 7.88
CA LEU A 11 -1.45 6.06 6.42
C LEU A 11 -2.03 7.43 6.02
N SER A 12 -1.26 8.19 5.23
CA SER A 12 -1.77 9.39 4.57
C SER A 12 -2.56 9.03 3.33
N ASN A 13 -3.42 9.93 2.87
CA ASN A 13 -4.16 9.76 1.62
C ASN A 13 -3.21 9.56 0.41
N GLU A 14 -2.02 10.17 0.41
CA GLU A 14 -1.05 9.97 -0.68
C GLU A 14 -0.46 8.55 -0.65
N LEU A 15 -0.21 8.03 0.54
CA LEU A 15 0.33 6.68 0.71
C LEU A 15 -0.72 5.62 0.38
N GLU A 16 -1.98 5.85 0.77
CA GLU A 16 -3.11 5.00 0.36
C GLU A 16 -3.27 4.96 -1.17
N ALA A 17 -3.19 6.11 -1.84
CA ALA A 17 -3.25 6.18 -3.30
C ALA A 17 -2.09 5.42 -3.95
N SER A 18 -0.87 5.56 -3.43
CA SER A 18 0.32 4.85 -3.92
C SER A 18 0.18 3.33 -3.76
N ILE A 19 -0.39 2.86 -2.64
CA ILE A 19 -0.68 1.44 -2.41
C ILE A 19 -1.75 0.95 -3.39
N GLN A 20 -2.79 1.74 -3.64
CA GLN A 20 -3.84 1.39 -4.59
C GLN A 20 -3.29 1.25 -6.01
N GLU A 21 -2.50 2.23 -6.48
CA GLU A 21 -1.83 2.16 -7.78
C GLU A 21 -0.95 0.91 -7.89
N LEU A 22 -0.11 0.65 -6.87
CA LEU A 22 0.74 -0.54 -6.84
C LEU A 22 -0.06 -1.84 -6.95
N LEU A 23 -1.19 -1.95 -6.25
CA LEU A 23 -2.03 -3.15 -6.26
C LEU A 23 -2.78 -3.31 -7.58
N ILE A 24 -3.28 -2.22 -8.17
CA ILE A 24 -3.89 -2.25 -9.51
C ILE A 24 -2.86 -2.70 -10.55
N ASP A 25 -1.64 -2.17 -10.50
CA ASP A 25 -0.58 -2.51 -11.46
C ASP A 25 -0.08 -3.95 -11.28
N SER A 26 -0.01 -4.43 -10.03
CA SER A 26 0.44 -5.80 -9.72
C SER A 26 -0.60 -6.85 -10.06
N PHE A 27 -1.89 -6.49 -10.01
CA PHE A 27 -3.01 -7.42 -10.13
C PHE A 27 -4.14 -6.87 -11.02
N PRO A 28 -3.86 -6.47 -12.28
CA PRO A 28 -4.73 -5.63 -13.11
C PRO A 28 -6.10 -6.24 -13.45
N ASP A 29 -6.19 -7.57 -13.45
CA ASP A 29 -7.40 -8.32 -13.83
C ASP A 29 -8.28 -8.73 -12.64
N ILE A 30 -7.72 -8.71 -11.41
CA ILE A 30 -8.40 -9.23 -10.21
C ILE A 30 -8.58 -8.17 -9.12
N TYR A 31 -7.71 -7.17 -9.05
CA TYR A 31 -7.78 -6.15 -8.01
C TYR A 31 -8.79 -5.07 -8.41
N PRO A 32 -9.70 -4.69 -7.50
CA PRO A 32 -10.71 -3.70 -7.81
C PRO A 32 -10.10 -2.32 -8.04
N LYS A 33 -10.46 -1.67 -9.14
CA LYS A 33 -9.94 -0.34 -9.51
C LYS A 33 -10.65 0.79 -8.77
N ASP A 34 -11.94 0.62 -8.47
CA ASP A 34 -12.81 1.69 -7.97
C ASP A 34 -13.21 1.53 -6.50
N ARG A 35 -12.53 0.66 -5.74
CA ARG A 35 -12.75 0.54 -4.29
C ARG A 35 -11.45 0.27 -3.54
N ILE A 36 -11.30 0.97 -2.43
CA ILE A 36 -10.21 0.74 -1.48
C ILE A 36 -10.71 -0.27 -0.45
N TYR A 37 -9.92 -1.31 -0.20
CA TYR A 37 -10.23 -2.32 0.80
C TYR A 37 -9.78 -1.81 2.19
N PHE A 38 -10.75 -1.49 3.05
CA PHE A 38 -10.50 -1.04 4.42
C PHE A 38 -10.68 -2.21 5.41
N LYS A 39 -9.65 -2.53 6.20
CA LYS A 39 -9.73 -3.51 7.30
C LYS A 39 -10.02 -2.78 8.62
N GLN A 40 -11.01 -3.25 9.38
CA GLN A 40 -11.47 -2.60 10.63
C GLN A 40 -10.69 -2.98 11.90
N LEU A 41 -9.57 -3.70 11.80
CA LEU A 41 -8.76 -4.12 12.96
C LEU A 41 -7.45 -3.33 13.03
N PRO A 42 -6.77 -3.22 14.19
CA PRO A 42 -5.46 -2.59 14.31
C PRO A 42 -4.43 -3.37 13.47
N HIS A 43 -4.38 -3.01 12.19
CA HIS A 43 -3.51 -3.58 11.19
C HIS A 43 -2.32 -2.67 10.96
N PHE A 44 -1.26 -3.29 10.47
CA PHE A 44 -0.09 -2.60 9.98
C PHE A 44 0.27 -3.20 8.63
N ARG A 45 0.89 -2.39 7.79
CA ARG A 45 1.38 -2.78 6.48
C ARG A 45 2.90 -2.75 6.50
N PHE A 46 3.53 -3.73 5.86
CA PHE A 46 4.93 -3.63 5.50
C PHE A 46 5.03 -3.00 4.11
N LEU A 47 5.71 -1.87 4.03
CA LEU A 47 5.93 -1.14 2.78
C LEU A 47 7.41 -1.19 2.41
N ALA A 48 7.69 -1.54 1.16
CA ALA A 48 9.05 -1.56 0.62
C ALA A 48 9.27 -0.37 -0.31
N PHE A 49 10.35 0.38 -0.06
CA PHE A 49 10.73 1.54 -0.85
C PHE A 49 12.09 1.33 -1.53
N ASN A 50 12.22 1.83 -2.76
CA ASN A 50 13.48 1.86 -3.49
C ASN A 50 14.37 3.04 -3.02
N GLU A 51 15.51 3.26 -3.69
CA GLU A 51 16.46 4.33 -3.33
C GLU A 51 15.93 5.74 -3.66
N GLU A 52 14.96 5.85 -4.57
CA GLU A 52 14.26 7.08 -4.92
C GLU A 52 13.03 7.34 -4.02
N ASN A 53 12.85 6.54 -2.97
CA ASN A 53 11.72 6.59 -2.03
C ASN A 53 10.36 6.30 -2.70
N GLN A 54 10.35 5.58 -3.82
CA GLN A 54 9.14 5.10 -4.48
C GLN A 54 8.68 3.80 -3.84
N LEU A 55 7.36 3.65 -3.66
CA LEU A 55 6.74 2.43 -3.15
C LEU A 55 6.81 1.32 -4.21
N ILE A 56 7.45 0.20 -3.87
CA ILE A 56 7.65 -0.94 -4.79
C ILE A 56 7.14 -2.27 -4.24
N GLY A 57 6.63 -2.29 -3.00
CA GLY A 57 6.13 -3.51 -2.38
C GLY A 57 5.22 -3.22 -1.20
N HIS A 58 4.27 -4.12 -0.98
CA HIS A 58 3.22 -4.01 0.03
C HIS A 58 2.84 -5.41 0.55
N VAL A 59 2.73 -5.56 1.87
CA VAL A 59 2.20 -6.76 2.55
C VAL A 59 1.29 -6.32 3.71
N ASP A 60 0.11 -6.91 3.82
CA ASP A 60 -0.96 -6.65 4.82
C ASP A 60 -1.62 -7.95 5.28
#